data_AF-A0A3B9A987-F1
#
_entry.id   AF-A0A3B9A987-F1
#
_cell.length_a   1.000
_cell.length_b   1.000
_cell.length_c   1.000
_cell.angle_alpha   90.00
_cell.angle_beta   90.00
_cell.angle_gamma   90.00
#
_symmetry.space_group_name_H-M   'P 1'
#
loop_
_entity.id
_entity.type
_entity.pdbx_description
1 polymer ?
#
loop_
_entity_poly.entity_id
_entity_poly.type
_entity_poly.pdbx_seq_one_letter_code
_entity_poly.pdbx_strand_id
1 'polypeptide(L)'
;MNLYRRIFSPAQPVPVELRRNFLHLYLDIAWWGLLNGSILVFLGVYASRLGASTFQLGLLTASPALMNLLFTFPAGGLLERKPVARVTRWSALLMRVFYFLLIPLPVLLPADTQVWVILAITLLMNIPGTLIAIAFNAFFAEAVPPEWRGQVAGVRNALFSVTTMVTALVVGLIL
;
A
#
# COMPACT_ATOMS: atom_id res chain seq x y z
N MET A 1 -3.12 32.29 -16.17
CA MET A 1 -3.44 30.88 -16.47
C MET A 1 -2.22 30.22 -17.12
N ASN A 2 -1.20 29.74 -16.37
CA ASN A 2 -0.09 28.90 -16.89
C ASN A 2 0.97 28.42 -15.85
N LEU A 3 0.82 28.67 -14.54
CA LEU A 3 1.79 28.17 -13.55
C LEU A 3 1.52 26.70 -13.15
N TYR A 4 0.24 26.32 -12.98
CA TYR A 4 -0.13 24.96 -12.57
C TYR A 4 0.20 23.87 -13.60
N ARG A 5 0.20 24.21 -14.90
CA ARG A 5 0.57 23.24 -15.95
C ARG A 5 2.05 22.87 -15.91
N ARG A 6 2.95 23.71 -15.40
CA ARG A 6 4.40 23.45 -15.37
C ARG A 6 4.86 22.50 -14.26
N ILE A 7 4.11 22.38 -13.16
CA ILE A 7 4.51 21.55 -12.02
C ILE A 7 4.34 20.04 -12.32
N PHE A 8 3.36 19.70 -13.16
CA PHE A 8 3.04 18.30 -13.50
C PHE A 8 3.28 17.93 -14.97
N SER A 9 3.64 18.89 -15.82
CA SER A 9 3.96 18.57 -17.22
C SER A 9 5.37 17.99 -17.33
N PRO A 10 5.51 16.85 -18.02
CA PRO A 10 6.82 16.36 -18.43
C PRO A 10 7.69 17.45 -19.08
N ALA A 11 8.99 17.48 -18.75
CA ALA A 11 9.96 18.35 -19.42
C ALA A 11 10.12 18.00 -20.92
N GLN A 12 9.80 16.76 -21.28
CA GLN A 12 9.73 16.25 -22.66
C GLN A 12 8.45 15.42 -22.83
N PRO A 13 7.84 15.31 -24.01
CA PRO A 13 6.63 14.50 -24.18
C PRO A 13 6.90 13.01 -23.90
N VAL A 14 6.04 12.36 -23.10
CA VAL A 14 6.17 10.93 -22.78
C VAL A 14 6.06 10.11 -24.08
N PRO A 15 7.05 9.24 -24.39
CA PRO A 15 7.00 8.31 -25.51
C PRO A 15 5.72 7.47 -25.49
N VAL A 16 5.13 7.20 -26.66
CA VAL A 16 3.81 6.54 -26.76
C VAL A 16 3.85 5.15 -26.11
N GLU A 17 4.99 4.47 -26.19
CA GLU A 17 5.26 3.15 -25.62
C GLU A 17 5.19 3.15 -24.08
N LEU A 18 5.61 4.25 -23.44
CA LEU A 18 5.69 4.35 -21.97
C LEU A 18 4.39 4.86 -21.33
N ARG A 19 3.55 5.56 -22.08
CA ARG A 19 2.30 6.16 -21.55
C ARG A 19 1.42 5.13 -20.87
N ARG A 20 1.29 3.94 -21.46
CA ARG A 20 0.43 2.88 -20.93
C ARG A 20 0.98 2.32 -19.62
N ASN A 21 2.29 2.13 -19.54
CA ASN A 21 2.96 1.68 -18.32
C ASN A 21 2.82 2.71 -17.19
N PHE A 22 3.04 3.99 -17.47
CA PHE A 22 2.90 5.05 -16.48
C PHE A 22 1.46 5.16 -15.97
N LEU A 23 0.47 5.07 -16.88
CA LEU A 23 -0.94 5.04 -16.49
C LEU A 23 -1.24 3.88 -15.53
N HIS A 24 -0.73 2.68 -15.81
CA HIS A 24 -0.91 1.53 -14.91
C HIS A 24 -0.24 1.77 -13.54
N LEU A 25 0.96 2.35 -13.50
CA LEU A 25 1.65 2.68 -12.25
C LEU A 25 0.92 3.76 -11.43
N TYR A 26 0.26 4.72 -12.10
CA TYR A 26 -0.54 5.77 -11.48
C TYR A 26 -1.88 5.25 -10.95
N LEU A 27 -2.57 4.42 -11.73
CA LEU A 27 -3.83 3.81 -11.30
C LEU A 27 -3.62 2.84 -10.13
N ASP A 28 -2.54 2.04 -10.15
CA ASP A 28 -2.23 1.12 -9.05
C ASP A 28 -2.05 1.86 -7.71
N ILE A 29 -1.27 2.94 -7.70
CA ILE A 29 -1.04 3.69 -6.46
C ILE A 29 -2.26 4.54 -6.03
N ALA A 30 -3.06 5.02 -6.98
CA ALA A 30 -4.31 5.72 -6.68
C ALA A 30 -5.33 4.78 -6.01
N TRP A 31 -5.48 3.55 -6.51
CA TRP A 31 -6.31 2.53 -5.87
C TRP A 31 -5.77 2.12 -4.50
N TRP A 32 -4.45 2.07 -4.35
CA TRP A 32 -3.83 1.84 -3.05
C TRP A 32 -4.13 2.98 -2.06
N GLY A 33 -4.09 4.23 -2.51
CA GLY A 33 -4.45 5.37 -1.68
C GLY A 33 -5.92 5.39 -1.26
N LEU A 34 -6.84 4.96 -2.16
CA LEU A 34 -8.24 4.72 -1.78
C LEU A 34 -8.33 3.69 -0.64
N LEU A 35 -7.74 2.50 -0.82
CA LEU A 35 -7.75 1.45 0.20
C LEU A 35 -7.18 1.96 1.54
N ASN A 36 -6.05 2.66 1.47
CA ASN A 36 -5.38 3.21 2.64
C ASN A 36 -6.27 4.22 3.37
N GLY A 37 -6.84 5.18 2.64
CA GLY A 37 -7.73 6.19 3.20
C GLY A 37 -9.06 5.63 3.70
N SER A 38 -9.53 4.49 3.20
CA SER A 38 -10.80 3.89 3.65
C SER A 38 -10.65 2.91 4.81
N ILE A 39 -9.57 2.13 4.85
CA ILE A 39 -9.45 0.99 5.78
C ILE A 39 -8.27 1.21 6.73
N LEU A 40 -7.06 1.37 6.19
CA LEU A 40 -5.83 1.31 6.99
C LEU A 40 -5.75 2.43 8.04
N VAL A 41 -6.10 3.65 7.65
CA VAL A 41 -6.10 4.81 8.56
C VAL A 41 -7.08 4.62 9.72
N PHE A 42 -8.19 3.90 9.51
CA PHE A 42 -9.23 3.69 10.52
C PHE A 42 -9.08 2.38 11.31
N LEU A 43 -8.20 1.45 10.91
CA LEU A 43 -8.10 0.14 11.54
C LEU A 43 -7.72 0.24 13.04
N GLY A 44 -6.82 1.16 13.39
CA GLY A 44 -6.46 1.42 14.79
C GLY A 44 -7.60 2.07 15.59
N VAL A 45 -8.36 2.99 14.98
CA VAL A 45 -9.55 3.62 15.58
C VAL A 45 -10.66 2.59 15.80
N TYR A 46 -10.83 1.68 14.84
CA TYR A 46 -11.80 0.59 14.95
C TYR A 46 -11.41 -0.38 16.07
N ALA A 47 -10.14 -0.80 16.12
CA ALA A 47 -9.64 -1.65 17.19
C ALA A 47 -9.78 -1.00 18.57
N SER A 48 -9.52 0.32 18.70
CA SER A 48 -9.71 1.02 19.98
C SER A 48 -11.18 1.11 20.39
N ARG A 49 -12.11 1.33 19.45
CA ARG A 49 -13.56 1.28 19.71
C ARG A 49 -14.04 -0.12 20.15
N LEU A 50 -13.36 -1.19 19.73
CA LEU A 50 -13.61 -2.56 20.20
C LEU A 50 -13.03 -2.85 21.60
N GLY A 51 -12.28 -1.92 22.20
CA GLY A 51 -11.65 -2.10 23.51
C GLY A 51 -10.20 -2.59 23.46
N ALA A 52 -9.50 -2.46 22.32
CA ALA A 52 -8.09 -2.85 22.23
C ALA A 52 -7.21 -2.10 23.25
N SER A 53 -6.42 -2.85 24.00
CA SER A 53 -5.44 -2.31 24.93
C SER A 53 -4.32 -1.55 24.22
N THR A 54 -3.63 -0.67 24.95
CA THR A 54 -2.44 0.05 24.46
C THR A 54 -1.37 -0.90 23.91
N PHE A 55 -1.22 -2.08 24.52
CA PHE A 55 -0.28 -3.10 24.04
C PHE A 55 -0.70 -3.65 22.67
N GLN A 56 -1.97 -4.01 22.49
CA GLN A 56 -2.48 -4.51 21.20
C GLN A 56 -2.38 -3.46 20.10
N LEU A 57 -2.69 -2.20 20.41
CA LEU A 57 -2.52 -1.09 19.47
C LEU A 57 -1.04 -0.86 19.13
N GLY A 58 -0.14 -0.99 20.11
CA GLY A 58 1.30 -0.93 19.90
C GLY A 58 1.80 -2.04 18.99
N LEU A 59 1.33 -3.28 19.16
CA LEU A 59 1.66 -4.39 18.26
C LEU A 59 1.10 -4.16 16.85
N LEU A 60 -0.12 -3.64 16.74
CA LEU A 60 -0.76 -3.36 15.45
C LEU A 60 0.05 -2.33 14.65
N THR A 61 0.47 -1.23 15.29
CA THR A 61 1.26 -0.17 14.63
C THR A 61 2.70 -0.57 14.37
N ALA A 62 3.31 -1.40 15.24
CA ALA A 62 4.66 -1.93 15.04
C ALA A 62 4.72 -3.07 14.02
N SER A 63 3.57 -3.68 13.67
CA SER A 63 3.50 -4.84 12.78
C SER A 63 4.25 -4.69 11.46
N PRO A 64 4.21 -3.55 10.73
CA PRO A 64 4.94 -3.42 9.47
C PRO A 64 6.45 -3.40 9.69
N ALA A 65 6.92 -2.69 10.73
CA ALA A 65 8.35 -2.61 11.03
C ALA A 65 8.91 -3.96 11.49
N LEU A 66 8.16 -4.69 12.32
CA LEU A 66 8.52 -6.02 12.78
C LEU A 66 8.63 -7.00 11.61
N MET A 67 7.61 -7.05 10.74
CA MET A 67 7.65 -7.94 9.58
C MET A 67 8.72 -7.53 8.58
N ASN A 68 8.94 -6.24 8.39
CA ASN A 68 10.01 -5.74 7.54
C ASN A 68 11.38 -6.23 8.03
N LEU A 69 11.67 -6.10 9.33
CA LEU A 69 12.91 -6.58 9.93
C LEU A 69 13.10 -8.09 9.73
N LEU A 70 12.06 -8.88 9.94
CA LEU A 70 12.12 -10.34 9.84
C LEU A 70 12.23 -10.85 8.39
N PHE A 71 11.55 -10.18 7.44
CA PHE A 71 11.38 -10.69 6.09
C PHE A 71 12.18 -9.93 5.01
N THR A 72 12.93 -8.88 5.35
CA THR A 72 13.79 -8.17 4.37
C THR A 72 14.80 -9.09 3.70
N PHE A 73 15.59 -9.84 4.49
CA PHE A 73 16.62 -10.74 3.91
C PHE A 73 16.01 -11.88 3.08
N PRO A 74 14.98 -12.62 3.57
CA PRO A 74 14.28 -13.60 2.75
C PRO A 74 13.69 -13.01 1.46
N ALA A 75 13.13 -11.80 1.52
CA ALA A 75 12.57 -11.12 0.36
C ALA A 75 13.64 -10.81 -0.70
N GLY A 76 14.83 -10.35 -0.28
CA GLY A 76 15.98 -10.14 -1.16
C GLY A 76 16.39 -11.43 -1.89
N GLY A 77 16.60 -12.52 -1.14
CA GLY A 77 16.96 -13.81 -1.73
C GLY A 77 15.89 -14.39 -2.66
N LEU A 78 14.60 -14.09 -2.44
CA LEU A 78 13.53 -14.48 -3.35
C LEU A 78 13.59 -13.69 -4.68
N LEU A 79 13.95 -12.41 -4.63
CA LEU A 79 14.07 -11.56 -5.83
C LEU A 79 15.28 -11.91 -6.69
N GLU A 80 16.35 -12.43 -6.11
CA GLU A 80 17.49 -12.96 -6.88
C GLU A 80 17.10 -14.20 -7.70
N ARG A 81 16.13 -14.99 -7.22
CA ARG A 81 15.76 -16.28 -7.81
C ARG A 81 14.55 -16.21 -8.74
N LYS A 82 13.74 -15.15 -8.67
CA LYS A 82 12.47 -15.05 -9.40
C LYS A 82 12.36 -13.71 -10.13
N PRO A 83 11.68 -13.65 -11.28
CA PRO A 83 11.49 -12.39 -12.00
C PRO A 83 10.79 -11.34 -11.13
N VAL A 84 11.38 -10.16 -11.01
CA VAL A 84 10.92 -9.07 -10.15
C VAL A 84 9.46 -8.73 -10.42
N ALA A 85 9.06 -8.57 -11.68
CA ALA A 85 7.67 -8.31 -12.06
C ALA A 85 6.67 -9.36 -11.57
N ARG A 86 7.06 -10.65 -11.55
CA ARG A 86 6.21 -11.74 -11.05
C ARG A 86 6.07 -11.67 -9.55
N VAL A 87 7.18 -11.45 -8.84
CA VAL A 87 7.17 -11.30 -7.37
C VAL A 87 6.31 -10.11 -6.97
N THR A 88 6.55 -8.93 -7.54
CA THR A 88 5.76 -7.71 -7.27
C THR A 88 4.26 -7.95 -7.46
N ARG A 89 3.86 -8.56 -8.59
CA ARG A 89 2.43 -8.82 -8.88
C ARG A 89 1.78 -9.74 -7.83
N TRP A 90 2.40 -10.88 -7.52
CA TRP A 90 1.80 -11.86 -6.60
C TRP A 90 1.80 -11.37 -5.16
N SER A 91 2.85 -10.69 -4.72
CA SER A 91 2.89 -10.07 -3.39
C SER A 91 1.83 -8.98 -3.25
N ALA A 92 1.66 -8.16 -4.28
CA ALA A 92 0.64 -7.13 -4.31
C ALA A 92 -0.79 -7.68 -4.31
N LEU A 93 -1.03 -8.82 -4.97
CA LEU A 93 -2.31 -9.53 -4.94
C LEU A 93 -2.55 -10.15 -3.56
N LEU A 94 -1.58 -10.90 -3.05
CA LEU A 94 -1.69 -11.64 -1.80
C LEU A 94 -1.93 -10.70 -0.61
N MET A 95 -1.19 -9.59 -0.53
CA MET A 95 -1.42 -8.56 0.48
C MET A 95 -2.85 -8.02 0.42
N ARG A 96 -3.39 -7.81 -0.79
CA ARG A 96 -4.76 -7.29 -0.95
C ARG A 96 -5.84 -8.28 -0.54
N VAL A 97 -5.60 -9.59 -0.72
CA VAL A 97 -6.53 -10.64 -0.29
C VAL A 97 -6.80 -10.58 1.22
N PHE A 98 -5.80 -10.24 2.04
CA PHE A 98 -5.98 -10.14 3.49
C PHE A 98 -7.02 -9.09 3.91
N TYR A 99 -7.22 -8.01 3.16
CA TYR A 99 -8.27 -7.03 3.50
C TYR A 99 -9.69 -7.61 3.39
N PHE A 100 -9.90 -8.58 2.49
CA PHE A 100 -11.20 -9.25 2.40
C PHE A 100 -11.50 -10.10 3.65
N LEU A 101 -10.45 -10.57 4.34
CA LEU A 101 -10.61 -11.30 5.60
C LEU A 101 -11.11 -10.41 6.75
N LEU A 102 -10.97 -9.09 6.64
CA LEU A 102 -11.46 -8.13 7.64
C LEU A 102 -12.98 -7.91 7.53
N ILE A 103 -13.56 -8.07 6.34
CA ILE A 103 -14.98 -7.77 6.03
C ILE A 103 -15.96 -8.56 6.91
N PRO A 104 -15.84 -9.89 7.07
CA PRO A 104 -16.86 -10.66 7.79
C PRO A 104 -16.68 -10.61 9.32
N LEU A 105 -15.56 -10.10 9.83
CA LEU A 105 -15.25 -10.15 11.27
C LEU A 105 -16.32 -9.51 12.18
N PRO A 106 -16.87 -8.32 11.86
CA PRO A 106 -17.86 -7.68 12.72
C PRO A 106 -19.15 -8.48 12.91
N VAL A 107 -19.46 -9.39 11.98
CA VAL A 107 -20.65 -10.25 12.01
C VAL A 107 -20.34 -11.60 12.66
N LEU A 108 -19.13 -12.12 12.46
CA LEU A 108 -18.77 -13.48 12.85
C LEU A 108 -18.18 -13.60 14.26
N LEU A 109 -17.58 -12.54 14.81
CA LEU A 109 -16.78 -12.63 16.04
C LEU A 109 -17.20 -11.58 17.09
N PRO A 110 -17.09 -11.90 18.38
CA PRO A 110 -17.21 -10.92 19.46
C PRO A 110 -16.00 -9.98 19.51
N ALA A 111 -16.18 -8.79 20.09
CA ALA A 111 -15.19 -7.71 20.10
C ALA A 111 -13.80 -8.13 20.59
N ASP A 112 -13.72 -8.84 21.73
CA ASP A 112 -12.45 -9.26 22.33
C ASP A 112 -11.64 -10.18 21.40
N THR A 113 -12.31 -11.12 20.74
CA THR A 113 -11.68 -12.03 19.77
C THR A 113 -11.31 -11.29 18.50
N GLN A 114 -12.14 -10.36 18.07
CA GLN A 114 -11.94 -9.61 16.84
C GLN A 114 -10.64 -8.80 16.84
N VAL A 115 -10.27 -8.18 17.96
CA VAL A 115 -9.00 -7.43 18.09
C VAL A 115 -7.79 -8.33 17.81
N TRP A 116 -7.76 -9.54 18.37
CA TRP A 116 -6.67 -10.49 18.15
C TRP A 116 -6.63 -11.01 16.71
N VAL A 117 -7.80 -11.25 16.10
CA VAL A 117 -7.87 -11.68 14.69
C VAL A 117 -7.41 -10.57 13.74
N ILE A 118 -7.79 -9.31 13.99
CA ILE A 118 -7.29 -8.15 13.23
C ILE A 118 -5.77 -8.06 13.34
N LEU A 119 -5.21 -8.22 14.55
CA LEU A 119 -3.77 -8.22 14.76
C LEU A 119 -3.08 -9.33 13.94
N ALA A 120 -3.59 -10.56 14.02
CA ALA A 120 -3.03 -11.71 13.30
C ALA A 120 -3.10 -11.52 11.78
N ILE A 121 -4.23 -11.07 11.24
CA ILE A 121 -4.39 -10.75 9.82
C ILE A 121 -3.38 -9.68 9.42
N THR A 122 -3.23 -8.62 10.22
CA THR A 122 -2.33 -7.50 9.90
C THR A 122 -0.87 -7.94 9.92
N LEU A 123 -0.45 -8.75 10.89
CA LEU A 123 0.90 -9.32 10.93
C LEU A 123 1.18 -10.18 9.70
N LEU A 124 0.28 -11.10 9.37
CA LEU A 124 0.43 -11.98 8.20
C LEU A 124 0.41 -11.20 6.89
N MET A 125 -0.45 -10.18 6.79
CA MET A 125 -0.55 -9.28 5.64
C MET A 125 0.73 -8.48 5.41
N ASN A 126 1.45 -8.11 6.46
CA ASN A 126 2.71 -7.37 6.34
C ASN A 126 3.88 -8.21 5.81
N ILE A 127 3.75 -9.55 5.75
CA ILE A 127 4.74 -10.42 5.11
C ILE A 127 4.81 -10.16 3.59
N PRO A 128 3.72 -10.34 2.80
CA PRO A 128 3.73 -9.91 1.40
C PRO A 128 3.87 -8.39 1.25
N GLY A 129 3.46 -7.60 2.26
CA GLY A 129 3.70 -6.15 2.32
C GLY A 129 5.20 -5.77 2.31
N THR A 130 6.02 -6.49 3.06
CA THR A 130 7.48 -6.32 3.04
C THR A 130 8.05 -6.67 1.67
N LEU A 131 7.56 -7.77 1.09
CA LEU A 131 8.03 -8.23 -0.21
C LEU A 131 7.67 -7.25 -1.34
N ILE A 132 6.46 -6.67 -1.36
CA ILE A 132 6.11 -5.65 -2.34
C ILE A 132 6.93 -4.37 -2.14
N ALA A 133 7.21 -3.94 -0.90
CA ALA A 133 8.02 -2.75 -0.64
C ALA A 133 9.42 -2.84 -1.26
N ILE A 134 10.04 -4.03 -1.23
CA ILE A 134 11.37 -4.26 -1.81
C ILE A 134 11.25 -4.50 -3.32
N ALA A 135 10.37 -5.43 -3.74
CA ALA A 135 10.22 -5.84 -5.13
C ALA A 135 9.74 -4.70 -6.03
N PHE A 136 8.87 -3.82 -5.52
CA PHE A 136 8.35 -2.70 -6.28
C PHE A 136 9.44 -1.69 -6.64
N ASN A 137 10.41 -1.43 -5.76
CA ASN A 137 11.51 -0.51 -6.06
C ASN A 137 12.39 -1.02 -7.22
N ALA A 138 12.71 -2.32 -7.22
CA ALA A 138 13.41 -2.96 -8.33
C ALA A 138 12.57 -2.97 -9.61
N PHE A 139 11.29 -3.34 -9.50
CA PHE A 139 10.34 -3.34 -10.63
C PHE A 139 10.22 -1.95 -11.26
N PHE A 140 10.14 -0.92 -10.42
CA PHE A 140 10.03 0.47 -10.84
C PHE A 140 11.30 0.92 -11.58
N ALA A 141 12.48 0.53 -11.10
CA ALA A 141 13.74 0.83 -11.76
C ALA A 141 13.84 0.16 -13.15
N GLU A 142 13.35 -1.07 -13.29
CA GLU A 142 13.29 -1.78 -14.59
C GLU A 142 12.23 -1.19 -15.54
N ALA A 143 11.06 -0.80 -15.01
CA ALA A 143 9.92 -0.38 -15.81
C ALA A 143 9.95 1.09 -16.24
N VAL A 144 10.72 1.94 -15.55
CA VAL A 144 10.76 3.39 -15.78
C VAL A 144 12.19 3.83 -16.12
N PRO A 145 12.40 4.44 -17.32
CA PRO A 145 13.72 4.94 -17.70
C PRO A 145 14.23 6.01 -16.73
N PRO A 146 15.56 6.11 -16.51
CA PRO A 146 16.15 6.99 -15.50
C PRO A 146 15.66 8.44 -15.52
N GLU A 147 15.51 9.02 -16.70
CA GLU A 147 15.07 10.40 -16.94
C GLU A 147 13.62 10.66 -16.51
N TRP A 148 12.80 9.61 -16.38
CA TRP A 148 11.40 9.68 -15.97
C TRP A 148 11.17 9.31 -14.50
N ARG A 149 12.12 8.64 -13.84
CA ARG A 149 11.93 8.08 -12.50
C ARG A 149 11.51 9.11 -11.47
N GLY A 150 12.16 10.29 -11.48
CA GLY A 150 11.83 11.38 -10.56
C GLY A 150 10.39 11.89 -10.74
N GLN A 151 9.97 12.14 -11.98
CA GLN A 151 8.62 12.60 -12.28
C GLN A 151 7.58 11.53 -11.93
N VAL A 152 7.79 10.29 -12.36
CA VAL A 152 6.82 9.21 -12.12
C VAL A 152 6.70 8.92 -10.63
N ALA A 153 7.80 8.90 -9.88
CA ALA A 153 7.77 8.74 -8.42
C ALA A 153 7.04 9.91 -7.75
N GLY A 154 7.31 11.15 -8.16
CA GLY A 154 6.63 12.35 -7.65
C GLY A 154 5.12 12.32 -7.89
N VAL A 155 4.68 12.02 -9.11
CA VAL A 155 3.26 11.89 -9.45
C VAL A 155 2.61 10.75 -8.67
N ARG A 156 3.28 9.61 -8.51
CA ARG A 156 2.76 8.49 -7.71
C ARG A 156 2.55 8.87 -6.25
N ASN A 157 3.51 9.56 -5.63
CA ASN A 157 3.38 10.05 -4.26
C ASN A 157 2.27 11.10 -4.14
N ALA A 158 2.16 12.03 -5.09
CA ALA A 158 1.07 13.00 -5.10
C ALA A 158 -0.30 12.33 -5.22
N LEU A 159 -0.45 11.35 -6.13
CA LEU A 159 -1.67 10.57 -6.27
C LEU A 159 -2.01 9.80 -5.01
N PHE A 160 -1.03 9.11 -4.41
CA PHE A 160 -1.22 8.40 -3.14
C PHE A 160 -1.74 9.33 -2.03
N SER A 161 -1.10 10.49 -1.87
CA SER A 161 -1.48 11.47 -0.84
C SER A 161 -2.87 12.05 -1.10
N VAL A 162 -3.19 12.48 -2.32
CA VAL A 162 -4.48 13.07 -2.65
C VAL A 162 -5.60 12.05 -2.50
N THR A 163 -5.42 10.84 -3.04
CA THR A 163 -6.45 9.79 -2.94
C THR A 163 -6.65 9.33 -1.50
N THR A 164 -5.57 9.16 -0.72
CA THR A 164 -5.67 8.87 0.72
C THR A 164 -6.42 9.98 1.46
N MET A 165 -6.03 11.25 1.26
CA MET A 165 -6.62 12.39 1.96
C MET A 165 -8.12 12.51 1.65
N VAL A 166 -8.49 12.53 0.37
CA VAL A 166 -9.90 12.66 -0.06
C VAL A 166 -10.71 11.49 0.49
N THR A 167 -10.19 10.26 0.39
CA THR A 167 -10.91 9.09 0.86
C THR A 167 -11.06 9.08 2.37
N ALA A 168 -10.00 9.40 3.12
CA ALA A 168 -10.05 9.44 4.58
C ALA A 168 -11.03 10.50 5.08
N LEU A 169 -11.11 11.66 4.42
CA LEU A 169 -12.12 12.68 4.74
C LEU A 169 -13.54 12.17 4.47
N VAL A 170 -13.79 11.59 3.30
CA VAL A 170 -15.13 11.08 2.94
C VAL A 170 -15.55 9.95 3.87
N VAL A 171 -14.69 8.96 4.11
CA VAL A 171 -14.98 7.82 4.97
C VAL A 171 -15.09 8.24 6.43
N GLY A 172 -14.25 9.17 6.89
CA GLY A 172 -14.33 9.72 8.24
C GLY A 172 -15.63 10.50 8.51
N LEU A 173 -16.25 11.09 7.49
CA LEU A 173 -17.58 11.70 7.61
C LEU A 173 -18.73 10.68 7.70
N ILE A 174 -18.49 9.43 7.28
CA ILE A 174 -19.49 8.35 7.25
C ILE A 174 -19.45 7.51 8.55
N LEU A 175 -18.30 7.42 9.24
CA LEU A 175 -18.03 6.57 10.43
C LEU A 175 -18.22 7.28 11.79
#